data_AF-A0A4Q5Y197-F1
#
_entry.id   AF-A0A4Q5Y197-F1
#
_cell.length_a   1.000
_cell.length_b   1.000
_cell.length_c   1.000
_cell.angle_alpha   90.00
_cell.angle_beta   90.00
_cell.angle_gamma   90.00
#
_symmetry.space_group_name_H-M   'P 1'
#
loop_
_entity.id
_entity.type
_entity.pdbx_description
1 polymer ?
#
loop_
_entity_poly.entity_id
_entity_poly.type
_entity_poly.pdbx_seq_one_letter_code
_entity_poly.pdbx_strand_id
1 'polypeptide(L)'
;MLEKNKDNPHYDLEADIRIRAAKCADKGATALILYNDSEMADNLRFNPKDRSEAVAIPVFYVTRPAQRAYFKDPDATYDLELKSAIGNKSRTGTNVIGYIDNGAPTTIVIGAHYDHLGFGEDQNSRHTGSDAQIHNGADDNASGTAALIELARLLKHSRLKANNYLF
;
A
#
# COMPACT_ATOMS: atom_id res chain seq x y z
N MET A 1 28.19 -0.97 5.61
CA MET A 1 27.38 0.13 5.00
C MET A 1 27.13 1.23 6.01
N LEU A 2 26.57 0.87 7.18
CA LEU A 2 26.22 1.77 8.27
C LEU A 2 27.42 2.53 8.86
N GLU A 3 28.44 1.82 9.34
CA GLU A 3 29.61 2.45 9.99
C GLU A 3 30.32 3.48 9.11
N LYS A 4 30.37 3.22 7.79
CA LYS A 4 30.99 4.14 6.81
C LYS A 4 30.20 5.44 6.62
N ASN A 5 28.91 5.44 6.97
CA ASN A 5 27.99 6.55 6.79
C ASN A 5 27.41 7.04 8.12
N LYS A 6 28.02 6.69 9.26
CA LYS A 6 27.51 7.02 10.60
C LYS A 6 27.32 8.52 10.85
N ASP A 7 28.13 9.35 10.20
CA ASP A 7 28.12 10.82 10.32
C ASP A 7 27.36 11.49 9.15
N ASN A 8 26.72 10.72 8.26
CA ASN A 8 25.98 11.23 7.11
C ASN A 8 24.46 11.26 7.40
N PRO A 9 23.87 12.43 7.69
CA PRO A 9 22.45 12.54 8.04
C PRO A 9 21.50 12.30 6.85
N HIS A 10 22.02 12.26 5.63
CA HIS A 10 21.25 12.01 4.40
C HIS A 10 21.46 10.59 3.84
N TYR A 11 22.12 9.71 4.59
CA TYR A 11 22.36 8.36 4.13
C TYR A 11 21.06 7.53 4.10
N ASP A 12 20.69 7.10 2.90
CA ASP A 12 19.56 6.21 2.67
C ASP A 12 20.06 4.77 2.48
N LEU A 13 19.84 3.95 3.51
CA LEU A 13 20.23 2.55 3.51
C LEU A 13 19.46 1.73 2.47
N GLU A 14 18.17 1.99 2.29
CA GLU A 14 17.32 1.25 1.36
C GLU A 14 17.74 1.53 -0.09
N ALA A 15 18.09 2.78 -0.41
CA ALA A 15 18.65 3.15 -1.71
C ALA A 15 20.00 2.45 -1.99
N ASP A 16 20.94 2.40 -1.02
CA ASP A 16 22.22 1.69 -1.22
C ASP A 16 21.99 0.17 -1.40
N ILE A 17 21.04 -0.42 -0.67
CA ILE A 17 20.63 -1.82 -0.86
C ILE A 17 20.16 -2.07 -2.30
N ARG A 18 19.34 -1.18 -2.85
CA ARG A 18 18.83 -1.28 -4.23
C ARG A 18 19.93 -1.18 -5.27
N ILE A 19 20.87 -0.24 -5.09
CA ILE A 19 22.04 -0.10 -5.96
C ILE A 19 22.89 -1.38 -5.93
N ARG A 20 23.08 -1.98 -4.75
CA ARG A 20 23.81 -3.25 -4.61
C ARG A 20 23.09 -4.42 -5.26
N ALA A 21 21.77 -4.51 -5.10
CA ALA A 21 20.96 -5.53 -5.76
C ALA A 21 21.12 -5.47 -7.29
N ALA A 22 21.08 -4.27 -7.88
CA ALA A 22 21.33 -4.07 -9.30
C ALA A 22 22.75 -4.54 -9.71
N LYS A 23 23.79 -4.11 -8.99
CA LYS A 23 25.18 -4.52 -9.27
C LYS A 23 25.41 -6.03 -9.13
N CYS A 24 24.71 -6.69 -8.20
CA CYS A 24 24.75 -8.13 -8.04
C CYS A 24 24.04 -8.83 -9.20
N ALA A 25 22.89 -8.32 -9.64
CA ALA A 25 22.17 -8.82 -10.80
C ALA A 25 23.01 -8.71 -12.08
N ASP A 26 23.72 -7.60 -12.30
CA ASP A 26 24.64 -7.39 -13.43
C ASP A 26 25.77 -8.43 -13.47
N LYS A 27 26.10 -9.03 -12.32
CA LYS A 27 27.11 -10.09 -12.19
C LYS A 27 26.52 -11.50 -12.26
N GLY A 28 25.23 -11.64 -12.56
CA GLY A 28 24.54 -12.93 -12.68
C GLY A 28 24.05 -13.53 -11.36
N ALA A 29 24.01 -12.76 -10.27
CA ALA A 29 23.37 -13.22 -9.04
C ALA A 29 21.86 -13.39 -9.26
N THR A 30 21.25 -14.38 -8.61
CA THR A 30 19.80 -14.66 -8.68
C THR A 30 19.04 -14.13 -7.45
N ALA A 31 19.75 -13.78 -6.39
CA ALA A 31 19.23 -13.15 -5.18
C ALA A 31 20.34 -12.37 -4.47
N LEU A 32 19.96 -11.42 -3.62
CA LEU A 32 20.88 -10.75 -2.69
C LEU A 32 20.45 -11.06 -1.26
N ILE A 33 21.36 -11.62 -0.46
CA ILE A 33 21.15 -11.89 0.96
C ILE A 33 21.97 -10.87 1.76
N LEU A 34 21.33 -10.21 2.73
CA LEU A 34 21.92 -9.17 3.55
C LEU A 34 21.71 -9.48 5.02
N TYR A 35 22.68 -9.12 5.84
CA TYR A 35 22.54 -9.08 7.29
C TYR A 35 23.32 -7.88 7.82
N ASN A 36 22.98 -7.44 9.02
CA ASN A 36 23.70 -6.38 9.70
C ASN A 36 24.70 -6.97 10.71
N ASP A 37 25.97 -6.79 10.42
CA ASP A 37 27.12 -7.23 11.21
C ASP A 37 27.68 -6.16 12.15
N SER A 38 27.19 -4.91 12.07
CA SER A 38 27.67 -3.81 12.92
C SER A 38 26.88 -3.70 14.21
N GLU A 39 27.35 -2.88 15.15
CA GLU A 39 26.60 -2.61 16.40
C GLU A 39 25.46 -1.59 16.19
N MET A 40 25.53 -0.79 15.12
CA MET A 40 24.47 0.17 14.75
C MET A 40 23.17 -0.52 14.32
N ALA A 41 22.03 0.03 14.74
CA ALA A 41 20.73 -0.42 14.25
C ALA A 41 20.52 0.00 12.79
N ASP A 42 20.11 -0.95 11.94
CA ASP A 42 19.72 -0.69 10.54
C ASP A 42 18.29 -0.17 10.39
N ASN A 43 17.43 -0.43 11.38
CA ASN A 43 16.00 -0.12 11.38
C ASN A 43 15.23 -0.63 10.14
N LEU A 44 15.76 -1.63 9.42
CA LEU A 44 15.10 -2.21 8.26
C LEU A 44 13.86 -2.98 8.70
N ARG A 45 12.69 -2.59 8.19
CA ARG A 45 11.41 -3.25 8.49
C ARG A 45 10.61 -3.41 7.21
N PHE A 46 9.75 -4.42 7.16
CA PHE A 46 8.84 -4.56 6.04
C PHE A 46 7.89 -3.37 5.99
N ASN A 47 7.90 -2.65 4.87
CA ASN A 47 7.01 -1.52 4.62
C ASN A 47 5.87 -1.95 3.67
N PRO A 48 4.65 -2.22 4.17
CA PRO A 48 3.52 -2.62 3.33
C PRO A 48 3.04 -1.50 2.38
N LYS A 49 3.50 -0.26 2.60
CA LYS A 49 3.18 0.92 1.78
C LYS A 49 4.29 1.27 0.79
N ASP A 50 5.35 0.46 0.68
CA ASP A 50 6.40 0.71 -0.31
C ASP A 50 5.81 0.74 -1.73
N ARG A 51 6.25 1.73 -2.50
CA ARG A 51 5.88 1.99 -3.90
C ARG A 51 7.12 2.11 -4.80
N SER A 52 8.30 1.88 -4.22
CA SER A 52 9.56 1.91 -4.94
C SER A 52 9.59 0.82 -6.00
N GLU A 53 10.27 1.09 -7.12
CA GLU A 53 10.34 0.17 -8.26
C GLU A 53 10.88 -1.21 -7.85
N ALA A 54 10.38 -2.29 -8.42
CA ALA A 54 10.94 -3.60 -8.14
C ALA A 54 12.42 -3.67 -8.60
N VAL A 55 13.28 -4.22 -7.76
CA VAL A 55 14.66 -4.57 -8.15
C VAL A 55 14.67 -5.86 -8.97
N ALA A 56 15.69 -6.03 -9.82
CA ALA A 56 15.78 -7.15 -10.76
C ALA A 56 15.89 -8.54 -10.08
N ILE A 57 16.41 -8.59 -8.85
CA ILE A 57 16.58 -9.82 -8.08
C ILE A 57 15.98 -9.63 -6.67
N PRO A 58 15.39 -10.68 -6.06
CA PRO A 58 14.88 -10.61 -4.71
C PRO A 58 15.99 -10.32 -3.70
N VAL A 59 15.65 -9.49 -2.71
CA VAL A 59 16.54 -9.14 -1.60
C VAL A 59 15.98 -9.75 -0.32
N PHE A 60 16.78 -10.56 0.36
CA PHE A 60 16.44 -11.18 1.63
C PHE A 60 17.28 -10.59 2.75
N TYR A 61 16.62 -10.15 3.82
CA TYR A 61 17.30 -9.71 5.04
C TYR A 61 17.29 -10.83 6.08
N VAL A 62 18.47 -11.24 6.53
CA VAL A 62 18.69 -12.22 7.59
C VAL A 62 18.82 -11.48 8.91
N THR A 63 17.94 -11.81 9.85
CA THR A 63 17.95 -11.19 11.18
C THR A 63 19.20 -11.60 11.96
N ARG A 64 19.65 -10.76 12.90
CA ARG A 64 20.81 -11.09 13.75
C ARG A 64 20.70 -12.45 14.45
N PRO A 65 19.55 -12.85 15.02
CA PRO A 65 19.40 -14.20 15.58
C PRO A 65 19.63 -15.32 14.56
N ALA A 66 19.10 -15.18 13.33
CA ALA A 66 19.27 -16.16 12.27
C ALA A 66 20.72 -16.21 11.76
N GLN A 67 21.37 -15.04 11.59
CA GLN A 67 22.77 -14.96 11.21
C GLN A 67 23.67 -15.70 12.21
N ARG A 68 23.50 -15.45 13.52
CA ARG A 68 24.30 -16.12 14.56
C ARG A 68 24.03 -17.61 14.67
N ALA A 69 22.82 -18.05 14.35
CA ALA A 69 22.45 -19.46 14.42
C ALA A 69 23.00 -20.24 13.22
N TYR A 70 22.88 -19.70 12.01
CA TYR A 70 23.02 -20.45 10.76
C TYR A 70 24.18 -19.99 9.86
N PHE A 71 24.70 -18.77 10.03
CA PHE A 71 25.74 -18.17 9.17
C PHE A 71 26.94 -17.73 10.01
N LYS A 72 27.53 -18.68 10.76
CA LYS A 72 28.64 -18.42 11.69
C LYS A 72 29.99 -18.29 10.99
N ASP A 73 30.17 -19.05 9.92
CA ASP A 73 31.36 -19.04 9.10
C ASP A 73 31.11 -18.16 7.86
N PRO A 74 31.81 -17.03 7.73
CA PRO A 74 31.65 -16.13 6.58
C PRO A 74 32.23 -16.71 5.28
N ASP A 75 33.12 -17.70 5.35
CA ASP A 75 33.75 -18.32 4.18
C ASP A 75 33.04 -19.60 3.74
N ALA A 76 32.06 -20.07 4.54
CA ALA A 76 31.28 -21.24 4.21
C ALA A 76 30.39 -21.01 2.97
N THR A 77 30.26 -22.06 2.16
CA THR A 77 29.30 -22.12 1.06
C THR A 77 28.02 -22.78 1.55
N TYR A 78 26.88 -22.14 1.27
CA TYR A 78 25.55 -22.64 1.64
C TYR A 78 24.74 -22.88 0.37
N ASP A 79 24.03 -24.00 0.34
CA ASP A 79 22.98 -24.24 -0.65
C ASP A 79 21.64 -23.80 -0.06
N LEU A 80 20.95 -22.88 -0.73
CA LEU A 80 19.78 -22.18 -0.19
C LEU A 80 18.64 -22.20 -1.19
N GLU A 81 17.50 -22.73 -0.76
CA GLU A 81 16.24 -22.60 -1.48
C GLU A 81 15.43 -21.46 -0.86
N LEU A 82 15.15 -20.42 -1.65
CA LEU A 82 14.48 -19.20 -1.19
C LEU A 82 13.23 -18.93 -2.03
N LYS A 83 12.15 -18.55 -1.36
CA LYS A 83 10.91 -18.13 -2.00
C LYS A 83 10.49 -16.76 -1.47
N SER A 84 10.32 -15.81 -2.38
CA SER A 84 9.68 -14.52 -2.09
C SER A 84 8.35 -14.43 -2.82
N ALA A 85 7.37 -13.84 -2.15
CA ALA A 85 6.07 -13.52 -2.73
C ALA A 85 5.67 -12.12 -2.23
N ILE A 86 6.07 -11.10 -2.98
CA ILE A 86 5.70 -9.71 -2.73
C ILE A 86 4.77 -9.31 -3.87
N GLY A 87 3.61 -8.76 -3.52
CA GLY A 87 2.63 -8.34 -4.49
C GLY A 87 1.71 -7.28 -3.92
N ASN A 88 1.03 -6.58 -4.81
CA ASN A 88 0.05 -5.59 -4.43
C ASN A 88 -1.13 -6.27 -3.75
N LYS A 89 -1.53 -5.76 -2.58
CA LYS A 89 -2.82 -6.11 -1.98
C LYS A 89 -3.89 -5.26 -2.66
N SER A 90 -4.60 -5.85 -3.63
CA SER A 90 -5.77 -5.23 -4.27
C SER A 90 -7.06 -5.78 -3.69
N ARG A 91 -8.06 -4.92 -3.53
CA ARG A 91 -9.46 -5.30 -3.23
C ARG A 91 -10.32 -4.85 -4.42
N THR A 92 -11.30 -5.66 -4.82
CA THR A 92 -12.23 -5.29 -5.90
C THR A 92 -13.40 -4.51 -5.30
N GLY A 93 -13.59 -3.27 -5.76
CA GLY A 93 -14.79 -2.46 -5.49
C GLY A 93 -15.79 -2.54 -6.63
N THR A 94 -17.03 -2.10 -6.39
CA THR A 94 -18.08 -2.01 -7.42
C THR A 94 -18.64 -0.60 -7.43
N ASN A 95 -18.81 0.01 -8.60
CA ASN A 95 -19.61 1.22 -8.70
C ASN A 95 -21.06 0.82 -8.98
N VAL A 96 -21.99 1.43 -8.25
CA VAL A 96 -23.43 1.26 -8.49
C VAL A 96 -23.92 2.53 -9.16
N ILE A 97 -24.56 2.40 -10.33
CA ILE A 97 -24.96 3.55 -11.14
C ILE A 97 -26.48 3.54 -11.33
N GLY A 98 -27.10 4.69 -11.09
CA GLY A 98 -28.48 4.99 -11.45
C GLY A 98 -28.54 6.06 -12.54
N TYR A 99 -29.35 5.86 -13.57
CA TYR A 99 -29.51 6.84 -14.64
C TYR A 99 -30.97 7.25 -14.86
N ILE A 100 -31.21 8.56 -14.87
CA ILE A 100 -32.48 9.17 -15.27
C ILE A 100 -32.29 9.81 -16.63
N ASP A 101 -32.82 9.16 -17.66
CA ASP A 101 -32.89 9.70 -19.00
C ASP A 101 -34.11 10.63 -19.15
N ASN A 102 -33.84 11.89 -19.48
CA ASN A 102 -34.86 12.89 -19.81
C ASN A 102 -34.83 13.26 -21.31
N GLY A 103 -34.00 12.59 -22.13
CA GLY A 103 -33.75 12.96 -23.52
C GLY A 103 -33.02 14.29 -23.68
N ALA A 104 -32.34 14.76 -22.63
CA ALA A 104 -31.64 16.04 -22.64
C ALA A 104 -30.24 15.91 -23.28
N PRO A 105 -29.68 17.00 -23.85
CA PRO A 105 -28.35 16.97 -24.46
C PRO A 105 -27.21 16.89 -23.43
N THR A 106 -27.49 17.15 -22.15
CA THR A 106 -26.51 17.25 -21.07
C THR A 106 -26.86 16.33 -19.90
N THR A 107 -25.84 15.82 -19.21
CA THR A 107 -25.99 14.95 -18.03
C THR A 107 -25.29 15.57 -16.84
N ILE A 108 -25.97 15.61 -15.70
CA ILE A 108 -25.37 15.97 -14.40
C ILE A 108 -25.00 14.69 -13.67
N VAL A 109 -23.73 14.59 -13.27
CA VAL A 109 -23.21 13.48 -12.46
C VAL A 109 -23.17 13.92 -11.00
N ILE A 110 -23.78 13.14 -10.12
CA ILE A 110 -23.80 13.35 -8.68
C ILE A 110 -23.29 12.05 -8.05
N GLY A 111 -22.37 12.11 -7.10
CA GLY A 111 -21.76 10.89 -6.56
C GLY A 111 -21.60 10.92 -5.05
N ALA A 112 -21.56 9.72 -4.47
CA ALA A 112 -21.14 9.44 -3.10
C ALA A 112 -20.38 8.11 -3.12
N HIS A 113 -19.44 7.92 -2.19
CA HIS A 113 -18.84 6.61 -1.97
C HIS A 113 -19.57 5.92 -0.82
N TYR A 114 -19.64 4.59 -0.88
CA TYR A 114 -20.41 3.78 0.08
C TYR A 114 -19.54 2.78 0.85
N ASP A 115 -18.24 2.72 0.55
CA ASP A 115 -17.26 1.97 1.31
C ASP A 115 -16.92 2.69 2.63
N HIS A 116 -16.30 1.94 3.55
CA HIS A 116 -15.89 2.48 4.85
C HIS A 116 -14.57 1.81 5.29
N LEU A 117 -13.88 2.46 6.24
CA LEU A 117 -12.53 2.05 6.67
C LEU A 117 -12.47 0.75 7.48
N GLY A 118 -13.61 0.12 7.81
CA GLY A 118 -13.64 -1.04 8.69
C GLY A 118 -12.95 -0.75 10.03
N PHE A 119 -11.92 -1.53 10.38
CA PHE A 119 -11.10 -1.31 11.58
C PHE A 119 -9.90 -0.38 11.37
N GLY A 120 -9.84 0.36 10.25
CA GLY A 120 -8.70 1.21 9.94
C GLY A 120 -7.45 0.44 9.52
N GLU A 121 -7.62 -0.78 9.00
CA GLU A 121 -6.54 -1.71 8.62
C GLU A 121 -5.56 -1.11 7.61
N ASP A 122 -6.06 -0.21 6.77
CA ASP A 122 -5.29 0.46 5.73
C ASP A 122 -4.58 1.74 6.27
N GLN A 123 -4.66 1.98 7.59
CA GLN A 123 -3.98 3.07 8.32
C GLN A 123 -4.26 4.47 7.76
N ASN A 124 -5.45 4.67 7.21
CA ASN A 124 -5.98 5.98 6.77
C ASN A 124 -7.00 6.55 7.77
N SER A 125 -7.12 5.93 8.94
CA SER A 125 -7.97 6.39 10.02
C SER A 125 -7.37 7.61 10.70
N ARG A 126 -8.22 8.59 11.05
CA ARG A 126 -7.86 9.74 11.90
C ARG A 126 -8.07 9.45 13.39
N HIS A 127 -8.44 8.23 13.75
CA HIS A 127 -8.61 7.83 15.15
C HIS A 127 -7.26 7.85 15.88
N THR A 128 -7.21 8.54 17.02
CA THR A 128 -5.98 8.70 17.83
C THR A 128 -5.97 7.82 19.09
N GLY A 129 -7.03 7.04 19.32
CA GLY A 129 -7.08 6.11 20.44
C GLY A 129 -6.18 4.89 20.21
N SER A 130 -5.79 4.23 21.30
CA SER A 130 -5.01 2.99 21.28
C SER A 130 -5.81 1.77 20.84
N ASP A 131 -7.14 1.90 20.78
CA ASP A 131 -8.06 0.79 20.67
C ASP A 131 -8.57 0.69 19.23
N ALA A 132 -8.52 -0.51 18.64
CA ALA A 132 -9.10 -0.73 17.32
C ALA A 132 -10.63 -0.62 17.39
N GLN A 133 -11.19 0.51 16.94
CA GLN A 133 -12.63 0.72 16.83
C GLN A 133 -13.11 0.56 15.39
N ILE A 134 -14.33 0.05 15.22
CA ILE A 134 -14.97 -0.01 13.91
C ILE A 134 -15.41 1.37 13.46
N HIS A 135 -15.00 1.76 12.25
CA HIS A 135 -15.48 2.92 11.53
C HIS A 135 -16.77 2.55 10.80
N ASN A 136 -17.92 2.82 11.44
CA ASN A 136 -19.24 2.47 10.88
C ASN A 136 -19.61 3.25 9.61
N GLY A 137 -18.86 4.29 9.25
CA GLY A 137 -19.04 5.04 8.00
C GLY A 137 -20.32 5.88 7.92
N ALA A 138 -20.95 6.21 9.05
CA ALA A 138 -22.20 6.98 9.07
C ALA A 138 -22.05 8.36 8.41
N ASP A 139 -21.01 9.10 8.77
CA ASP A 139 -20.68 10.41 8.18
C ASP A 139 -19.80 10.30 6.94
N ASP A 140 -18.98 9.24 6.87
CA ASP A 140 -18.01 8.98 5.80
C ASP A 140 -18.21 7.55 5.25
N ASN A 141 -19.16 7.33 4.33
CA ASN A 141 -20.06 8.33 3.72
C ASN A 141 -21.48 7.80 3.44
N ALA A 142 -22.05 7.11 4.43
CA ALA A 142 -23.44 6.64 4.37
C ALA A 142 -24.44 7.80 4.31
N SER A 143 -24.15 8.92 4.99
CA SER A 143 -24.97 10.14 4.94
C SER A 143 -25.07 10.71 3.52
N GLY A 144 -23.96 10.83 2.80
CA GLY A 144 -23.93 11.28 1.40
C GLY A 144 -24.60 10.28 0.46
N THR A 145 -24.41 8.98 0.69
CA THR A 145 -25.10 7.93 -0.08
C THR A 145 -26.62 7.98 0.13
N ALA A 146 -27.09 8.19 1.36
CA ALA A 146 -28.51 8.36 1.65
C ALA A 146 -29.10 9.61 0.98
N ALA A 147 -28.37 10.73 1.02
CA ALA A 147 -28.75 11.97 0.34
C ALA A 147 -28.81 11.78 -1.18
N LEU A 148 -27.86 11.05 -1.77
CA LEU A 148 -27.80 10.72 -3.20
C LEU A 148 -29.05 9.96 -3.66
N ILE A 149 -29.43 8.91 -2.91
CA ILE A 149 -30.62 8.08 -3.20
C ILE A 149 -31.91 8.91 -3.10
N GLU A 150 -32.04 9.73 -2.05
CA GLU A 150 -33.21 10.59 -1.88
C GLU A 150 -33.29 11.66 -2.97
N LEU A 151 -32.17 12.26 -3.35
CA LEU A 151 -32.12 13.22 -4.44
C LEU A 151 -32.52 12.59 -5.78
N ALA A 152 -32.09 11.36 -6.05
CA ALA A 152 -32.52 10.61 -7.23
C ALA A 152 -34.04 10.41 -7.26
N ARG A 153 -34.64 10.04 -6.12
CA ARG A 153 -36.10 9.91 -5.97
C ARG A 153 -36.81 11.23 -6.23
N LEU A 154 -36.33 12.33 -5.66
CA LEU A 154 -36.91 13.67 -5.84
C LEU A 154 -36.80 14.13 -7.31
N LEU A 155 -35.63 13.99 -7.92
CA LEU A 155 -35.40 14.40 -9.32
C LEU A 155 -36.26 13.61 -10.29
N LYS A 156 -36.45 12.30 -10.07
CA LYS A 156 -37.32 11.46 -10.89
C LYS A 156 -38.78 11.94 -10.92
N HIS A 157 -39.26 12.51 -9.83
CA HIS A 157 -40.63 13.05 -9.70
C HIS A 157 -40.71 14.57 -9.92
N SER A 158 -39.59 15.22 -10.21
CA SER A 158 -39.53 16.67 -10.39
C SER A 158 -39.88 17.11 -11.82
N ARG A 159 -40.02 18.43 -12.00
CA ARG A 159 -40.11 19.06 -13.33
C ARG A 159 -38.74 19.39 -13.93
N LEU A 160 -37.65 19.12 -13.23
CA LEU A 160 -36.29 19.41 -13.67
C LEU A 160 -35.85 18.36 -14.71
N LYS A 161 -36.18 18.60 -15.97
CA LYS A 161 -35.88 17.69 -17.09
C LYS A 161 -34.93 18.28 -18.13
N ALA A 162 -34.32 19.43 -17.84
CA ALA A 162 -33.37 20.07 -18.72
C ALA A 162 -32.04 19.31 -18.85
N ASN A 163 -31.77 18.36 -17.95
CA ASN A 163 -30.59 17.49 -17.97
C ASN A 163 -31.03 16.04 -17.71
N ASN A 164 -30.22 15.08 -18.15
CA ASN A 164 -30.22 13.73 -17.62
C ASN A 164 -29.45 13.72 -16.28
N TYR A 165 -29.64 12.69 -15.47
CA TYR A 165 -28.96 12.57 -14.18
C TYR A 165 -28.33 11.20 -14.03
N LEU A 166 -27.05 11.18 -13.66
CA LEU A 166 -26.30 9.99 -13.30
C LEU A 166 -25.94 10.09 -11.82
N PHE A 167 -26.27 9.03 -11.08
CA PHE A 167 -25.96 8.84 -9.67
C PHE A 167 -25.02 7.66 -9.52
#